data_AF-A0A8T6BV33-F1
#
_entry.id   AF-A0A8T6BV33-F1
#
_cell.length_a   1.000
_cell.length_b   1.000
_cell.length_c   1.000
_cell.angle_alpha   90.00
_cell.angle_beta   90.00
_cell.angle_gamma   90.00
#
_symmetry.space_group_name_H-M   'P 1'
#
loop_
_entity.id
_entity.type
_entity.pdbx_description
1 polymer ?
#
loop_
_entity_poly.entity_id
_entity_poly.type
_entity_poly.pdbx_seq_one_letter_code
_entity_poly.pdbx_strand_id
1 'polypeptide(L)'
;LSNPPALPPRTHRLLLVELEEEKWIADVGFGGQTLTAPIRLVSDLVQTTPHGDYRLLQEGDDWVLQFNHHQHWQSMYRFDLCEQQQSDYVMGNFWSAHWPQSHFRHHLLMCRHLPDGGKLTLTNFHFTHYENGHAVEQRNLPDVASLYAVMQEQFGLGVDDAKHGFTVDELALVMAAFDTHPEAGK
;
A
#
# COMPACT_ATOMS: atom_id res chain seq x y z
N LEU A 1 -4.69 -0.03 -9.86
CA LEU A 1 -5.56 -0.58 -10.94
C LEU A 1 -4.92 -1.85 -11.44
N SER A 2 -5.63 -2.97 -11.38
CA SER A 2 -5.19 -4.24 -11.97
C SER A 2 -5.40 -4.19 -13.49
N ASN A 3 -4.50 -4.82 -14.26
CA ASN A 3 -4.55 -4.95 -15.72
C ASN A 3 -4.72 -3.63 -16.50
N PRO A 4 -3.79 -2.65 -16.35
CA PRO A 4 -3.88 -1.40 -17.08
C PRO A 4 -3.69 -1.61 -18.61
N PRO A 5 -4.31 -0.77 -19.46
CA PRO A 5 -4.20 -0.89 -20.92
C PRO A 5 -2.79 -0.58 -21.46
N ALA A 6 -1.96 0.07 -20.65
CA ALA A 6 -0.54 0.32 -20.90
C ALA A 6 0.24 0.17 -19.59
N LEU A 7 1.53 -0.16 -19.68
CA LEU A 7 2.37 -0.28 -18.49
C LEU A 7 2.54 1.10 -17.82
N PRO A 8 2.26 1.21 -16.51
CA PRO A 8 2.48 2.45 -15.76
C PRO A 8 3.98 2.70 -15.54
N PRO A 9 4.36 3.93 -15.16
CA PRO A 9 5.74 4.23 -14.78
C PRO A 9 6.16 3.47 -13.51
N ARG A 10 7.48 3.31 -13.33
CA ARG A 10 8.11 2.70 -12.14
C ARG A 10 7.90 3.59 -10.92
N THR A 11 6.84 3.31 -10.17
CA THR A 11 6.38 4.10 -9.02
C THR A 11 6.38 3.33 -7.70
N HIS A 12 6.59 2.02 -7.78
CA HIS A 12 6.66 1.13 -6.63
C HIS A 12 8.10 0.64 -6.41
N ARG A 13 8.46 0.45 -5.14
CA ARG A 13 9.77 -0.04 -4.72
C ARG A 13 9.59 -1.29 -3.87
N LEU A 14 10.35 -2.33 -4.20
CA LEU A 14 10.46 -3.55 -3.41
C LEU A 14 11.95 -3.91 -3.23
N LEU A 15 12.22 -4.92 -2.42
CA LEU A 15 13.55 -5.46 -2.20
C LEU A 15 13.67 -6.85 -2.81
N LEU A 16 14.79 -7.10 -3.49
CA LEU A 16 15.30 -8.43 -3.77
C LEU A 16 16.31 -8.78 -2.67
N VAL A 17 16.12 -9.91 -2.01
CA VAL A 17 16.96 -10.40 -0.92
C VAL A 17 17.56 -11.74 -1.33
N GLU A 18 18.87 -11.87 -1.24
CA GLU A 18 19.59 -13.13 -1.45
C GLU A 18 19.98 -13.71 -0.09
N LEU A 19 19.54 -14.94 0.18
CA LEU A 19 19.83 -15.66 1.41
C LEU A 19 20.06 -17.13 1.09
N GLU A 20 21.21 -17.67 1.51
CA GLU A 20 21.56 -19.09 1.30
C GLU A 20 21.40 -19.52 -0.18
N GLU A 21 21.87 -18.69 -1.12
CA GLU A 21 21.77 -18.90 -2.57
C GLU A 21 20.33 -18.87 -3.15
N GLU A 22 19.31 -18.62 -2.32
CA GLU A 22 17.94 -18.41 -2.75
C GLU A 22 17.61 -16.91 -2.88
N LYS A 23 16.78 -16.59 -3.88
CA LYS A 23 16.25 -15.24 -4.10
C LYS A 23 14.84 -15.12 -3.54
N TRP A 24 14.62 -14.03 -2.82
CA TRP A 24 13.35 -13.70 -2.17
C TRP A 24 12.97 -12.26 -2.51
N ILE A 25 11.68 -11.97 -2.54
CA ILE A 25 11.20 -10.59 -2.53
C ILE A 25 10.62 -10.25 -1.16
N ALA A 26 10.90 -9.03 -0.71
CA ALA A 26 10.30 -8.43 0.47
C ALA A 26 9.74 -7.05 0.09
N ASP A 27 8.50 -6.80 0.49
CA ASP A 27 7.81 -5.56 0.20
C ASP A 27 6.81 -5.22 1.29
N VAL A 28 7.10 -4.14 2.02
CA VAL A 28 6.26 -3.60 3.10
C VAL A 28 5.64 -2.24 2.71
N GLY A 29 5.78 -1.82 1.45
CA GLY A 29 5.43 -0.49 0.97
C GLY A 29 4.19 -0.43 0.06
N PHE A 30 3.59 -1.56 -0.31
CA PHE A 30 2.44 -1.58 -1.23
C PHE A 30 1.11 -1.18 -0.58
N GLY A 31 1.08 -1.02 0.74
CA GLY A 31 -0.11 -0.64 1.50
C GLY A 31 -1.00 -1.83 1.85
N GLY A 32 -2.31 -1.72 1.60
CA GLY A 32 -3.34 -2.64 2.13
C GLY A 32 -3.21 -4.11 1.75
N GLN A 33 -2.48 -4.44 0.69
CA GLN A 33 -2.25 -5.80 0.19
C GLN A 33 -0.74 -6.11 0.11
N THR A 34 0.09 -5.40 0.88
CA THR A 34 1.54 -5.64 0.89
C THR A 34 1.89 -7.03 1.40
N LEU A 35 3.07 -7.52 1.03
CA LEU A 35 3.60 -8.76 1.59
C LEU A 35 3.84 -8.61 3.09
N THR A 36 3.46 -9.63 3.86
CA THR A 36 3.71 -9.68 5.32
C THR A 36 4.68 -10.78 5.73
N ALA A 37 5.20 -11.51 4.74
CA ALA A 37 6.36 -12.37 4.83
C ALA A 37 7.12 -12.30 3.49
N PRO A 38 8.45 -12.49 3.49
CA PRO A 38 9.19 -12.67 2.24
C PRO A 38 8.65 -13.88 1.47
N ILE A 39 8.63 -13.78 0.15
CA ILE A 39 8.28 -14.92 -0.72
C ILE A 39 9.43 -15.20 -1.68
N ARG A 40 9.63 -16.48 -2.02
CA ARG A 40 10.66 -16.94 -2.94
C ARG A 40 10.38 -16.42 -4.34
N LEU A 41 11.43 -16.03 -5.06
CA LEU A 41 11.37 -15.63 -6.46
C LEU A 41 11.28 -16.89 -7.35
N VAL A 42 10.14 -17.57 -7.31
CA VAL A 42 9.84 -18.81 -8.05
C VAL A 42 8.49 -18.66 -8.74
N SER A 43 8.44 -18.92 -10.05
CA SER A 43 7.20 -18.83 -10.84
C SER A 43 6.19 -19.90 -10.44
N ASP A 44 4.91 -19.54 -10.49
CA ASP A 44 3.72 -20.40 -10.33
C ASP A 44 3.57 -21.07 -8.95
N LEU A 45 4.53 -20.85 -8.05
CA LEU A 45 4.46 -21.33 -6.67
C LEU A 45 3.51 -20.45 -5.86
N VAL A 46 2.43 -21.04 -5.37
CA VAL A 46 1.56 -20.41 -4.36
C VAL A 46 2.30 -20.40 -3.02
N GLN A 47 2.41 -19.22 -2.43
CA GLN A 47 3.13 -18.96 -1.19
C GLN A 47 2.21 -18.24 -0.21
N THR A 48 1.92 -18.90 0.91
CA THR A 48 1.06 -18.35 1.97
C THR A 48 1.87 -17.43 2.88
N THR A 49 1.36 -16.22 3.07
CA THR A 49 1.82 -15.27 4.08
C THR A 49 0.78 -15.16 5.20
N PRO A 50 1.09 -14.53 6.34
CA PRO A 50 0.10 -14.33 7.40
C PRO A 50 -1.19 -13.62 6.96
N HIS A 51 -1.17 -12.86 5.86
CA HIS A 51 -2.31 -12.07 5.37
C HIS A 51 -2.85 -12.52 4.01
N GLY A 52 -2.48 -13.72 3.57
CA GLY A 52 -3.05 -14.37 2.39
C GLY A 52 -2.03 -14.96 1.45
N ASP A 53 -2.54 -15.50 0.35
CA ASP A 53 -1.75 -16.25 -0.63
C ASP A 53 -1.31 -15.37 -1.80
N TYR A 54 -0.03 -15.50 -2.14
CA TYR A 54 0.60 -14.81 -3.25
C TYR A 54 1.23 -15.81 -4.19
N ARG A 55 1.42 -15.40 -5.44
CA ARG A 55 2.26 -16.13 -6.40
C ARG A 55 2.97 -15.15 -7.31
N LEU A 56 4.08 -15.60 -7.87
CA LEU A 56 4.79 -14.88 -8.91
C LEU A 56 4.55 -15.56 -10.25
N LEU A 57 4.36 -14.78 -11.31
CA LEU A 57 4.42 -15.26 -12.68
C LEU A 57 5.68 -14.71 -13.34
N GLN A 58 6.37 -15.53 -14.10
CA GLN A 58 7.49 -15.09 -14.93
C GLN A 58 7.02 -14.85 -16.38
N GLU A 59 7.12 -13.62 -16.85
CA GLU A 59 6.72 -13.18 -18.19
C GLU A 59 7.94 -12.64 -18.96
N GLY A 60 8.70 -13.56 -19.57
CA GLY A 60 9.99 -13.22 -20.17
C GLY A 60 11.02 -12.86 -19.09
N ASP A 61 11.57 -11.65 -19.17
CA ASP A 61 12.52 -11.13 -18.17
C ASP A 61 11.84 -10.47 -16.96
N ASP A 62 10.52 -10.27 -17.03
CA ASP A 62 9.73 -9.61 -15.99
C ASP A 62 9.02 -10.61 -15.07
N TRP A 63 8.73 -10.15 -13.87
CA TRP A 63 7.97 -10.85 -12.85
C TRP A 63 6.69 -10.09 -12.53
N VAL A 64 5.60 -10.82 -12.30
CA VAL A 64 4.31 -10.26 -11.89
C VAL A 64 3.90 -10.86 -10.56
N LEU A 65 3.77 -10.04 -9.52
CA LEU A 65 3.17 -10.48 -8.26
C LEU A 65 1.65 -10.51 -8.40
N GLN A 66 1.04 -11.62 -7.98
CA GLN A 66 -0.40 -11.76 -7.88
C GLN A 66 -0.81 -12.15 -6.46
N PHE A 67 -1.97 -11.64 -6.05
CA PHE A 67 -2.62 -11.97 -4.78
C PHE A 67 -3.91 -12.75 -5.05
N ASN A 68 -4.19 -13.75 -4.22
CA ASN A 68 -5.42 -14.53 -4.28
C ASN A 68 -6.54 -13.82 -3.50
N HIS A 69 -7.46 -13.19 -4.22
CA HIS A 69 -8.64 -12.55 -3.65
C HIS A 69 -9.88 -13.36 -3.99
N HIS A 70 -10.49 -14.02 -3.00
CA HIS A 70 -11.68 -14.87 -3.17
C HIS A 70 -11.58 -15.88 -4.32
N GLN A 71 -10.50 -16.66 -4.35
CA GLN A 71 -10.23 -17.67 -5.39
C GLN A 71 -9.92 -17.10 -6.79
N HIS A 72 -9.70 -15.79 -6.88
CA HIS A 72 -9.28 -15.12 -8.10
C HIS A 72 -7.92 -14.45 -7.92
N TRP A 73 -7.00 -14.75 -8.82
CA TRP A 73 -5.69 -14.13 -8.85
C TRP A 73 -5.78 -12.73 -9.45
N GLN A 74 -5.32 -11.73 -8.70
CA GLN A 74 -5.26 -10.34 -9.14
C GLN A 74 -3.81 -9.91 -9.27
N SER A 75 -3.43 -9.41 -10.45
CA SER A 75 -2.11 -8.81 -10.66
C SER A 75 -1.98 -7.51 -9.88
N MET A 76 -0.90 -7.40 -9.11
CA MET A 76 -0.60 -6.25 -8.26
C MET A 76 0.39 -5.32 -8.94
N TYR A 77 1.60 -5.81 -9.18
CA TYR A 77 2.67 -5.04 -9.82
C TYR A 77 3.61 -5.96 -10.61
N ARG A 78 4.30 -5.35 -11.57
CA ARG A 78 5.30 -5.97 -12.45
C ARG A 78 6.67 -5.35 -12.17
N PHE A 79 7.72 -6.16 -12.19
CA PHE A 79 9.09 -5.72 -11.95
C PHE A 79 10.10 -6.58 -12.70
N ASP A 80 11.28 -6.02 -12.97
CA ASP A 80 12.46 -6.76 -13.41
C ASP A 80 13.49 -6.86 -12.26
N LEU A 81 14.60 -7.55 -12.51
CA LEU A 81 15.67 -7.72 -11.52
C LEU A 81 16.78 -6.65 -11.66
N CYS A 82 16.53 -5.58 -12.41
CA CYS A 82 17.51 -4.52 -12.60
C CYS A 82 17.66 -3.72 -11.29
N GLU A 83 18.88 -3.66 -10.76
CA GLU A 83 19.18 -2.84 -9.60
C GLU A 83 18.95 -1.36 -9.92
N GLN A 84 18.18 -0.69 -9.05
CA GLN A 84 17.85 0.73 -9.20
C GLN A 84 18.72 1.59 -8.29
N GLN A 85 19.02 2.80 -8.72
CA GLN A 85 19.80 3.76 -7.95
C GLN A 85 18.91 4.69 -7.13
N GLN A 86 19.49 5.36 -6.12
CA GLN A 86 18.73 6.28 -5.28
C GLN A 86 18.04 7.40 -6.08
N SER A 87 18.66 7.87 -7.17
CA SER A 87 18.08 8.86 -8.07
C SER A 87 16.81 8.36 -8.77
N ASP A 88 16.75 7.07 -9.11
CA ASP A 88 15.58 6.46 -9.75
C ASP A 88 14.40 6.42 -8.77
N TYR A 89 14.67 6.12 -7.50
CA TYR A 89 13.65 6.19 -6.46
C TYR A 89 13.18 7.62 -6.19
N VAL A 90 14.09 8.61 -6.22
CA VAL A 90 13.71 10.02 -6.08
C VAL A 90 12.81 10.46 -7.24
N MET A 91 13.09 10.02 -8.47
CA MET A 91 12.24 10.29 -9.63
C MET A 91 10.86 9.63 -9.47
N GLY A 92 10.81 8.36 -9.07
CA GLY A 92 9.55 7.65 -8.81
C GLY A 92 8.72 8.30 -7.70
N ASN A 93 9.36 8.68 -6.59
CA ASN A 93 8.72 9.41 -5.49
C ASN A 93 8.21 10.79 -5.96
N PHE A 94 9.01 11.53 -6.72
CA PHE A 94 8.60 12.83 -7.25
C PHE A 94 7.37 12.70 -8.14
N TRP A 95 7.33 11.71 -9.05
CA TRP A 95 6.17 11.41 -9.87
C TRP A 95 4.93 11.10 -9.01
N SER A 96 5.05 10.15 -8.08
CA SER A 96 3.94 9.74 -7.20
C SER A 96 3.43 10.89 -6.32
N ALA A 97 4.28 11.79 -5.86
CA ALA A 97 3.90 12.88 -4.97
C ALA A 97 3.45 14.17 -5.69
N HIS A 98 3.86 14.40 -6.94
CA HIS A 98 3.64 15.68 -7.62
C HIS A 98 2.81 15.58 -8.91
N TRP A 99 2.77 14.43 -9.58
CA TRP A 99 1.98 14.30 -10.80
C TRP A 99 0.49 14.57 -10.50
N PRO A 100 -0.18 15.52 -11.19
CA PRO A 100 -1.54 15.95 -10.86
C PRO A 100 -2.58 14.84 -10.78
N GLN A 101 -2.42 13.76 -11.55
CA GLN A 101 -3.35 12.63 -11.58
C GLN A 101 -2.90 11.46 -10.69
N SER A 102 -1.84 11.63 -9.88
CA SER A 102 -1.43 10.59 -8.94
C SER A 102 -2.49 10.40 -7.86
N HIS A 103 -2.96 9.16 -7.69
CA HIS A 103 -3.97 8.82 -6.69
C HIS A 103 -3.57 9.20 -5.26
N PHE A 104 -2.27 9.18 -4.94
CA PHE A 104 -1.73 9.60 -3.64
C PHE A 104 -1.97 11.09 -3.32
N ARG A 105 -2.39 11.90 -4.30
CA ARG A 105 -2.69 13.32 -4.13
C ARG A 105 -4.18 13.62 -3.97
N HIS A 106 -5.04 12.60 -4.07
CA HIS A 106 -6.50 12.74 -4.08
C HIS A 106 -7.20 12.05 -2.91
N HIS A 107 -6.44 11.31 -2.10
CA HIS A 107 -6.96 10.61 -0.93
C HIS A 107 -5.92 10.59 0.19
N LEU A 108 -6.40 10.63 1.44
CA LEU A 108 -5.62 10.21 2.60
C LEU A 108 -5.68 8.69 2.67
N LEU A 109 -4.51 8.03 2.70
CA LEU A 109 -4.39 6.58 2.75
C LEU A 109 -3.52 6.17 3.93
N MET A 110 -4.02 5.26 4.77
CA MET A 110 -3.21 4.58 5.78
C MET A 110 -3.57 3.10 5.84
N CYS A 111 -2.57 2.28 6.11
CA CYS A 111 -2.76 0.87 6.43
C CYS A 111 -1.78 0.44 7.51
N ARG A 112 -2.27 -0.37 8.47
CA ARG A 112 -1.46 -1.01 9.50
C ARG A 112 -1.84 -2.48 9.59
N HIS A 113 -0.86 -3.35 9.43
CA HIS A 113 -1.06 -4.78 9.67
C HIS A 113 -0.95 -5.08 11.17
N LEU A 114 -1.74 -6.05 11.62
CA LEU A 114 -1.82 -6.53 12.99
C LEU A 114 -1.34 -8.00 13.03
N PRO A 115 -1.09 -8.57 14.23
CA PRO A 115 -0.91 -10.00 14.37
C PRO A 115 -2.10 -10.82 13.84
N ASP A 116 -1.89 -12.12 13.66
CA ASP A 116 -2.95 -13.09 13.33
C ASP A 116 -3.76 -12.79 12.07
N GLY A 117 -3.16 -12.12 11.08
CA GLY A 117 -3.79 -11.83 9.79
C GLY A 117 -4.75 -10.64 9.81
N GLY A 118 -4.80 -9.89 10.92
CA GLY A 118 -5.61 -8.69 11.04
C GLY A 118 -4.98 -7.47 10.36
N LYS A 119 -5.79 -6.49 9.94
CA LYS A 119 -5.28 -5.20 9.47
C LYS A 119 -6.29 -4.08 9.62
N LEU A 120 -5.77 -2.87 9.70
CA LEU A 120 -6.52 -1.63 9.69
C LEU A 120 -6.27 -0.91 8.37
N THR A 121 -7.33 -0.37 7.78
CA THR A 121 -7.23 0.53 6.62
C THR A 121 -8.03 1.79 6.88
N LEU A 122 -7.51 2.90 6.38
CA LEU A 122 -8.14 4.20 6.44
C LEU A 122 -8.01 4.86 5.07
N THR A 123 -9.14 5.12 4.43
CA THR A 123 -9.24 5.86 3.17
C THR A 123 -10.12 7.06 3.42
N ASN A 124 -9.53 8.26 3.42
CA ASN A 124 -10.19 9.49 3.87
C ASN A 124 -10.80 9.29 5.28
N PHE A 125 -12.12 9.40 5.42
CA PHE A 125 -12.83 9.14 6.68
C PHE A 125 -13.30 7.70 6.86
N HIS A 126 -13.12 6.84 5.85
CA HIS A 126 -13.58 5.45 5.91
C HIS A 126 -12.55 4.57 6.60
N PHE A 127 -12.88 4.12 7.81
CA PHE A 127 -12.09 3.19 8.58
C PHE A 127 -12.64 1.77 8.43
N THR A 128 -11.73 0.81 8.27
CA THR A 128 -12.06 -0.62 8.26
C THR A 128 -11.07 -1.40 9.10
N HIS A 129 -11.59 -2.26 9.97
CA HIS A 129 -10.82 -3.29 10.67
C HIS A 129 -11.14 -4.65 10.06
N TYR A 130 -10.09 -5.37 9.67
CA TYR A 130 -10.16 -6.72 9.16
C TYR A 130 -9.55 -7.72 10.15
N GLU A 131 -10.18 -8.87 10.29
CA GLU A 131 -9.66 -10.05 10.97
C GLU A 131 -9.84 -11.27 10.04
N ASN A 132 -8.82 -12.14 9.94
CA ASN A 132 -8.85 -13.34 9.09
C ASN A 132 -9.28 -13.07 7.64
N GLY A 133 -8.91 -11.91 7.08
CA GLY A 133 -9.29 -11.51 5.72
C GLY A 133 -10.74 -10.99 5.57
N HIS A 134 -11.49 -10.83 6.65
CA HIS A 134 -12.87 -10.33 6.64
C HIS A 134 -12.99 -9.01 7.38
N ALA A 135 -13.78 -8.07 6.84
CA ALA A 135 -14.07 -6.81 7.52
C ALA A 135 -15.01 -7.08 8.71
N VAL A 136 -14.49 -6.90 9.93
CA VAL A 136 -15.25 -7.08 11.18
C VAL A 136 -15.82 -5.77 11.71
N GLU A 137 -15.26 -4.62 11.30
CA GLU A 137 -15.80 -3.30 11.59
C GLU A 137 -15.59 -2.39 10.37
N GLN A 138 -16.62 -1.62 10.03
CA GLN A 138 -16.56 -0.55 9.04
C GLN A 138 -17.30 0.66 9.58
N ARG A 139 -16.65 1.82 9.58
CA ARG A 139 -17.29 3.07 9.98
C ARG A 139 -16.73 4.26 9.22
N ASN A 140 -17.60 5.23 8.97
CA ASN A 140 -17.20 6.55 8.52
C ASN A 140 -17.00 7.43 9.76
N LEU A 141 -15.82 8.00 9.90
CA LEU A 141 -15.50 8.93 10.98
C LEU A 141 -16.26 10.25 10.75
N PRO A 142 -16.86 10.83 11.80
CA PRO A 142 -17.80 11.94 11.63
C PRO A 142 -17.11 13.29 11.35
N ASP A 143 -15.83 13.43 11.73
CA ASP A 143 -15.10 14.69 11.65
C ASP A 143 -13.58 14.49 11.69
N VAL A 144 -12.85 15.59 11.44
CA VAL A 144 -11.38 15.63 11.42
C VAL A 144 -10.78 15.32 12.79
N ALA A 145 -11.45 15.71 13.89
CA ALA A 145 -10.96 15.41 15.24
C ALA A 145 -10.95 13.89 15.51
N SER A 146 -12.02 13.20 15.10
CA SER A 146 -12.14 11.75 15.17
C SER A 146 -11.12 11.05 14.26
N LEU A 147 -10.88 11.60 13.07
CA LEU A 147 -9.81 11.13 12.17
C LEU A 147 -8.43 11.23 12.82
N TYR A 148 -8.09 12.40 13.35
CA TYR A 148 -6.82 12.66 14.03
C TYR A 148 -6.59 11.73 15.24
N ALA A 149 -7.64 11.46 16.02
CA ALA A 149 -7.59 10.50 17.13
C ALA A 149 -7.33 9.07 16.63
N VAL A 150 -8.05 8.62 15.59
CA VAL A 150 -7.86 7.28 15.01
C VAL A 150 -6.44 7.10 14.45
N MET A 151 -5.88 8.11 13.78
CA MET A 151 -4.50 8.05 13.26
C MET A 151 -3.48 7.80 14.38
N GLN A 152 -3.68 8.39 15.56
CA GLN A 152 -2.81 8.19 16.73
C GLN A 152 -3.06 6.83 17.39
N GLU A 153 -4.31 6.57 17.78
CA GLU A 153 -4.65 5.43 18.65
C GLU A 153 -4.58 4.10 17.91
N GLN A 154 -5.11 4.05 16.70
CA GLN A 154 -5.26 2.81 15.93
C GLN A 154 -4.04 2.57 15.02
N PHE A 155 -3.51 3.63 14.41
CA PHE A 155 -2.34 3.51 13.53
C PHE A 155 -1.00 3.79 14.21
N GLY A 156 -0.99 4.31 15.45
CA GLY A 156 0.24 4.60 16.18
C GLY A 156 1.05 5.76 15.59
N LEU A 157 0.39 6.68 14.87
CA LEU A 157 1.08 7.79 14.23
C LEU A 157 1.48 8.85 15.26
N GLY A 158 2.79 9.12 15.37
CA GLY A 158 3.35 10.16 16.25
C GLY A 158 3.16 11.55 15.68
N VAL A 159 1.98 12.14 15.92
CA VAL A 159 1.58 13.45 15.39
C VAL A 159 2.24 14.64 16.09
N ASP A 160 2.89 14.43 17.22
CA ASP A 160 3.51 15.45 18.07
C ASP A 160 5.04 15.55 17.92
N ASP A 161 5.63 14.82 16.96
CA ASP A 161 7.07 14.89 16.67
C ASP A 161 7.50 16.32 16.29
N ALA A 162 8.60 16.80 16.85
CA ALA A 162 9.04 18.18 16.67
C ALA A 162 9.41 18.55 15.22
N LYS A 163 9.70 17.56 14.37
CA LYS A 163 10.11 17.77 12.98
C LYS A 163 9.05 17.30 11.98
N HIS A 164 8.35 16.22 12.29
CA HIS A 164 7.45 15.52 11.38
C HIS A 164 6.00 15.43 11.89
N GLY A 165 5.72 15.99 13.07
CA GLY A 165 4.36 16.15 13.56
C GLY A 165 3.55 17.13 12.73
N PHE A 166 2.24 17.10 12.92
CA PHE A 166 1.28 17.98 12.24
C PHE A 166 0.07 18.17 13.14
N THR A 167 -0.56 19.34 13.03
CA THR A 167 -1.71 19.73 13.83
C THR A 167 -3.03 19.21 13.24
N VAL A 168 -4.08 19.18 14.07
CA VAL A 168 -5.44 18.88 13.62
C VAL A 168 -5.93 19.88 12.55
N ASP A 169 -5.50 21.14 12.62
CA ASP A 169 -5.86 22.19 11.65
C ASP A 169 -5.20 21.94 10.28
N GLU A 170 -3.94 21.50 10.25
CA GLU A 170 -3.26 21.10 9.01
C GLU A 170 -3.94 19.88 8.37
N LEU A 171 -4.34 18.89 9.18
CA LEU A 171 -5.13 17.76 8.69
C LEU A 171 -6.49 18.23 8.12
N ALA A 172 -7.15 19.19 8.77
CA ALA A 172 -8.42 19.72 8.29
C ALA A 172 -8.26 20.38 6.90
N LEU A 173 -7.17 21.10 6.66
CA LEU A 173 -6.86 21.69 5.35
C LEU A 173 -6.65 20.62 4.27
N VAL A 174 -5.96 19.52 4.62
CA VAL A 174 -5.77 18.38 3.70
C VAL A 174 -7.12 17.75 3.34
N MET A 175 -7.96 17.46 4.33
CA MET A 175 -9.25 16.82 4.09
C MET A 175 -10.21 17.72 3.30
N ALA A 176 -10.22 19.02 3.58
CA ALA A 176 -11.04 19.99 2.84
C ALA A 176 -10.65 20.08 1.35
N ALA A 177 -9.37 19.86 1.01
CA ALA A 177 -8.94 19.83 -0.39
C ALA A 177 -9.56 18.64 -1.15
N PHE A 178 -9.72 17.49 -0.50
CA PHE A 178 -10.35 16.31 -1.13
C PHE A 178 -11.83 16.51 -1.39
N ASP A 179 -12.58 17.13 -0.49
CA ASP A 179 -14.01 17.41 -0.69
C ASP A 179 -14.31 18.28 -1.93
N THR A 180 -13.31 19.08 -2.35
CA THR A 180 -13.42 19.91 -3.56
C THR A 180 -13.00 19.20 -4.85
N HIS A 181 -12.45 17.98 -4.77
CA HIS A 181 -11.97 17.24 -5.93
C HIS A 181 -13.06 16.26 -6.44
N PRO A 182 -13.47 16.31 -7.72
CA PRO A 182 -14.60 15.51 -8.26
C PRO A 182 -14.44 13.98 -8.18
N GLU A 183 -13.22 13.50 -7.90
CA GLU A 183 -12.86 12.07 -7.85
C GLU A 183 -12.57 11.58 -6.43
N ALA A 184 -12.63 12.45 -5.41
CA ALA A 184 -12.41 12.03 -4.02
C ALA A 184 -13.58 11.15 -3.54
N GLY A 185 -13.31 9.85 -3.38
CA GLY A 185 -14.26 8.87 -2.84
C GLY A 185 -14.91 7.92 -3.87
N LYS A 186 -14.40 7.86 -5.11
CA LYS A 186 -14.72 6.78 -6.06
C LYS A 186 -13.64 5.72 -6.11
#